data_AF-D7M2F9-F1
#
_entry.id   AF-D7M2F9-F1
#
_cell.length_a   1.000
_cell.length_b   1.000
_cell.length_c   1.000
_cell.angle_alpha   90.00
_cell.angle_beta   90.00
_cell.angle_gamma   90.00
#
_symmetry.space_group_name_H-M   'P 1'
#
loop_
_entity.id
_entity.type
_entity.pdbx_description
1 polymer ?
#
loop_
_entity_poly.entity_id
_entity_poly.type
_entity_poly.pdbx_seq_one_letter_code
_entity_poly.pdbx_strand_id
1 'polypeptide(L)'
;RRCKRIWQEKGRKMVTIVDPHIKRDDSYFLHKEATRMGYYAKDSSGKDFDGWCWPGSSSYIDMLSPQIRKWWGGRFSYKNYVGSTPLYTWNDMNEPSVFNGPEVFDTMEMIKYIKLSSPSCIGFGIEEIADGESEVEDENQGMRMKENTKMT
;
A
#
# COMPACT_ATOMS: atom_id res chain seq x y z
N ARG A 1 8.96 -11.18 21.55
CA ARG A 1 9.02 -12.62 21.14
C ARG A 1 8.09 -13.51 21.97
N ARG A 2 8.03 -13.37 23.30
CA ARG A 2 7.19 -14.20 24.19
C ARG A 2 5.67 -14.10 23.93
N CYS A 3 5.12 -12.90 23.70
CA CYS A 3 3.68 -12.72 23.45
C CYS A 3 3.20 -13.37 22.14
N LYS A 4 4.02 -13.35 21.09
CA LYS A 4 3.69 -13.91 19.77
C LYS A 4 3.47 -15.42 19.83
N ARG A 5 4.33 -16.14 20.57
CA ARG A 5 4.25 -17.60 20.71
C ARG A 5 2.97 -18.06 21.41
N ILE A 6 2.55 -17.34 22.46
CA ILE A 6 1.35 -17.66 23.25
C ILE A 6 0.07 -17.59 22.40
N TRP A 7 0.02 -16.72 21.40
CA TRP A 7 -1.15 -16.57 20.52
C TRP A 7 -1.21 -17.66 19.46
N GLN A 8 -0.05 -18.02 18.87
CA GLN A 8 0.05 -19.08 17.88
C GLN A 8 -0.31 -20.45 18.46
N GLU A 9 0.16 -20.76 19.68
CA GLU A 9 -0.17 -22.00 20.40
C GLU A 9 -1.69 -22.14 20.66
N LYS A 10 -2.43 -21.03 20.67
CA LYS A 10 -3.89 -21.00 20.85
C LYS A 10 -4.67 -20.91 19.54
N GLY A 11 -4.02 -21.10 18.40
CA GLY A 11 -4.65 -21.01 17.07
C GLY A 11 -5.08 -19.59 16.68
N ARG A 12 -4.60 -18.55 17.37
CA ARG A 12 -4.94 -17.15 17.06
C ARG A 12 -4.03 -16.60 15.98
N LYS A 13 -4.58 -15.69 15.18
CA LYS A 13 -3.86 -14.98 14.12
C LYS A 13 -3.49 -13.56 14.56
N MET A 14 -2.44 -13.00 13.97
CA MET A 14 -1.98 -11.63 14.22
C MET A 14 -2.29 -10.77 13.00
N VAL A 15 -2.78 -9.56 13.23
CA VAL A 15 -2.95 -8.53 12.20
C VAL A 15 -2.04 -7.35 12.57
N THR A 16 -1.26 -6.84 11.61
CA THR A 16 -0.45 -5.62 11.80
C THR A 16 -0.96 -4.51 10.90
N ILE A 17 -1.08 -3.30 11.45
CA ILE A 17 -1.45 -2.11 10.67
C ILE A 17 -0.27 -1.65 9.81
N VAL A 18 -0.53 -1.30 8.55
CA VAL A 18 0.45 -0.74 7.61
C VAL A 18 -0.24 0.32 6.74
N ASP A 19 0.17 1.57 6.93
CA ASP A 19 -0.40 2.71 6.22
C ASP A 19 0.47 3.09 5.00
N PRO A 20 -0.09 3.71 3.94
CA PRO A 20 0.65 4.05 2.73
C PRO A 20 1.53 5.31 2.85
N HIS A 21 1.55 5.95 4.02
CA HIS A 21 2.38 7.11 4.31
C HIS A 21 3.69 6.72 5.00
N ILE A 22 4.80 7.11 4.41
CA ILE A 22 6.14 6.76 4.86
C ILE A 22 6.80 7.98 5.48
N LYS A 23 7.26 7.86 6.73
CA LYS A 23 8.04 8.90 7.42
C LYS A 23 9.20 9.38 6.55
N ARG A 24 9.30 10.70 6.35
CA ARG A 24 10.41 11.34 5.62
C ARG A 24 11.62 11.45 6.55
N ASP A 25 12.45 10.41 6.53
CA ASP A 25 13.66 10.30 7.34
C ASP A 25 14.75 9.59 6.50
N ASP A 26 15.86 10.28 6.22
CA ASP A 26 16.95 9.75 5.39
C ASP A 26 17.68 8.55 6.04
N SER A 27 17.53 8.37 7.36
CA SER A 27 18.01 7.19 8.06
C SER A 27 17.08 5.99 7.92
N TYR A 28 15.82 6.22 7.54
CA TYR A 28 14.84 5.16 7.33
C TYR A 28 15.02 4.52 5.95
N PHE A 29 15.47 3.27 5.94
CA PHE A 29 15.82 2.55 4.71
C PHE A 29 14.70 2.53 3.67
N LEU A 30 13.45 2.40 4.10
CA LEU A 30 12.29 2.32 3.20
C LEU A 30 12.03 3.67 2.53
N HIS A 31 12.17 4.77 3.29
CA HIS A 31 12.07 6.12 2.74
C HIS A 31 13.17 6.37 1.72
N LYS A 32 14.43 6.11 2.11
CA LYS A 32 15.59 6.31 1.25
C LYS A 32 15.48 5.53 -0.07
N GLU A 33 15.00 4.29 -0.01
CA GLU A 33 14.82 3.47 -1.19
C GLU A 33 13.68 3.97 -2.09
N ALA A 34 12.52 4.28 -1.52
CA ALA A 34 11.36 4.80 -2.27
C ALA A 34 11.67 6.15 -2.95
N THR A 35 12.37 7.06 -2.26
CA THR A 35 12.87 8.33 -2.83
C THR A 35 13.78 8.08 -4.02
N ARG A 36 14.78 7.19 -3.87
CA ARG A 36 15.74 6.88 -4.95
C ARG A 36 15.06 6.26 -6.17
N MET A 37 14.02 5.46 -5.97
CA MET A 37 13.27 4.80 -7.05
C MET A 37 12.19 5.71 -7.65
N GLY A 38 11.89 6.85 -7.01
CA GLY A 38 10.85 7.78 -7.45
C GLY A 38 9.44 7.22 -7.28
N TYR A 39 9.20 6.42 -6.23
CA TYR A 39 7.93 5.70 -6.02
C TYR A 39 6.88 6.46 -5.21
N TYR A 40 7.18 7.70 -4.84
CA TYR A 40 6.21 8.57 -4.17
C TYR A 40 5.32 9.30 -5.16
N ALA A 41 4.09 9.54 -4.72
CA ALA A 41 3.17 10.51 -5.28
C ALA A 41 3.85 11.89 -5.38
N LYS A 42 3.48 12.68 -6.40
CA LYS A 42 4.18 13.93 -6.72
C LYS A 42 3.29 15.15 -6.51
N ASP A 43 3.86 16.24 -6.06
CA ASP A 43 3.14 17.51 -5.94
C ASP A 43 2.95 18.22 -7.31
N SER A 44 2.33 19.40 -7.27
CA SER A 44 2.13 20.26 -8.45
C SER A 44 3.45 20.61 -9.17
N SER A 45 4.56 20.71 -8.43
CA SER A 45 5.91 21.01 -8.93
C SER A 45 6.68 19.80 -9.45
N GLY A 46 6.14 18.58 -9.28
CA GLY A 46 6.78 17.33 -9.68
C GLY A 46 7.77 16.77 -8.66
N LYS A 47 7.83 17.33 -7.45
CA LYS A 47 8.62 16.80 -6.33
C LYS A 47 7.81 15.75 -5.56
N ASP A 48 8.48 14.93 -4.74
CA ASP A 48 7.78 14.02 -3.83
C ASP A 48 6.83 14.80 -2.94
N PHE A 49 5.56 14.38 -2.89
CA PHE A 49 4.57 15.00 -2.03
C PHE A 49 4.97 14.87 -0.55
N ASP A 50 4.90 15.98 0.18
CA ASP A 50 5.19 16.08 1.60
C ASP A 50 3.91 16.52 2.34
N GLY A 51 3.31 15.56 3.04
CA GLY A 51 2.13 15.75 3.86
C GLY A 51 2.40 15.35 5.31
N TRP A 52 1.50 15.70 6.21
CA TRP A 52 1.56 15.30 7.60
C TRP A 52 0.60 14.15 7.86
N CYS A 53 1.07 13.13 8.56
CA CYS A 53 0.24 12.07 9.12
C CYS A 53 0.86 11.60 10.45
N TRP A 54 0.57 10.37 10.88
CA TRP A 54 1.02 9.84 12.17
C TRP A 54 2.52 10.02 12.47
N PRO A 55 3.47 9.83 11.51
CA PRO A 55 4.88 9.98 11.82
C PRO A 55 5.42 11.41 11.62
N GLY A 56 4.53 12.39 11.40
CA GLY A 56 4.85 13.77 11.01
C GLY A 56 4.98 13.92 9.50
N SER A 57 6.02 14.61 9.03
CA SER A 57 6.34 14.74 7.60
C SER A 57 6.48 13.36 6.95
N SER A 58 5.69 13.15 5.90
CA SER A 58 5.43 11.86 5.28
C SER A 58 5.28 11.99 3.77
N SER A 59 5.75 10.98 3.04
CA SER A 59 5.48 10.82 1.61
C SER A 59 4.64 9.58 1.34
N TYR A 60 3.82 9.66 0.30
CA TYR A 60 2.77 8.67 0.04
C TYR A 60 3.16 7.80 -1.13
N ILE A 61 3.17 6.48 -0.94
CA ILE A 61 3.51 5.53 -2.00
C ILE A 61 2.44 5.56 -3.09
N ASP A 62 2.86 5.62 -4.35
CA ASP A 62 1.94 5.60 -5.47
C ASP A 62 1.43 4.18 -5.79
N MET A 63 0.50 3.72 -4.94
CA MET A 63 -0.10 2.39 -4.99
C MET A 63 -0.97 2.15 -6.23
N LEU A 64 -1.23 3.16 -7.04
CA LEU A 64 -2.01 3.02 -8.26
C LEU A 64 -1.15 2.53 -9.44
N SER A 65 0.18 2.63 -9.32
CA SER A 65 1.14 2.04 -10.26
C SER A 65 1.34 0.54 -10.02
N PRO A 66 1.12 -0.34 -11.03
CA PRO A 66 1.33 -1.78 -10.88
C PRO A 66 2.77 -2.16 -10.50
N GLN A 67 3.75 -1.42 -11.02
CA GLN A 67 5.16 -1.61 -10.69
C GLN A 67 5.43 -1.34 -9.21
N ILE A 68 4.84 -0.27 -8.68
CA ILE A 68 5.03 0.14 -7.29
C ILE A 68 4.29 -0.81 -6.36
N ARG A 69 3.08 -1.27 -6.71
CA ARG A 69 2.38 -2.34 -5.97
C ARG A 69 3.21 -3.60 -5.85
N LYS A 70 3.82 -4.07 -6.95
CA LYS A 70 4.69 -5.25 -6.93
C LYS A 70 5.89 -5.06 -6.01
N TRP A 71 6.51 -3.88 -6.03
CA TRP A 71 7.61 -3.55 -5.12
C TRP A 71 7.15 -3.49 -3.66
N TRP A 72 5.97 -2.92 -3.40
CA TRP A 72 5.39 -2.81 -2.07
C TRP A 72 5.05 -4.18 -1.48
N GLY A 73 4.38 -5.04 -2.24
CA GLY A 73 4.08 -6.43 -1.87
C GLY A 73 5.36 -7.21 -1.51
N GLY A 74 6.45 -7.00 -2.25
CA GLY A 74 7.75 -7.60 -1.95
C GLY A 74 8.32 -7.24 -0.56
N ARG A 75 7.90 -6.12 0.04
CA ARG A 75 8.32 -5.71 1.40
C ARG A 75 7.72 -6.56 2.50
N PHE A 76 6.60 -7.24 2.22
CA PHE A 76 5.93 -8.13 3.16
C PHE A 76 6.52 -9.54 3.21
N SER A 77 7.45 -9.87 2.32
CA SER A 77 8.20 -11.13 2.42
C SER A 77 8.90 -11.25 3.77
N TYR A 78 8.95 -12.44 4.37
CA TYR A 78 9.56 -12.64 5.69
C TYR A 78 11.04 -12.26 5.77
N LYS A 79 11.73 -12.21 4.63
CA LYS A 79 13.10 -11.71 4.51
C LYS A 79 13.18 -10.20 4.73
N ASN A 80 12.22 -9.45 4.21
CA ASN A 80 12.21 -7.98 4.26
C ASN A 80 11.47 -7.47 5.50
N TYR A 81 10.37 -8.11 5.89
CA TYR A 81 9.61 -7.78 7.09
C TYR A 81 10.17 -8.50 8.32
N VAL A 82 11.38 -8.12 8.73
CA VAL A 82 12.09 -8.82 9.82
C VAL A 82 11.26 -8.89 11.10
N GLY A 83 11.04 -10.12 11.58
CA GLY A 83 10.23 -10.40 12.78
C GLY A 83 8.74 -10.62 12.51
N SER A 84 8.33 -10.62 11.24
CA SER A 84 7.07 -11.19 10.80
C SER A 84 7.05 -12.71 10.99
N THR A 85 5.85 -13.24 11.06
CA THR A 85 5.49 -14.66 11.05
C THR A 85 4.29 -14.77 10.10
N PRO A 86 3.64 -15.94 9.92
CA PRO A 86 2.30 -15.94 9.33
C PRO A 86 1.41 -14.94 10.08
N LEU A 87 1.06 -13.85 9.41
CA LEU A 87 0.29 -12.70 9.91
C LEU A 87 -0.46 -12.07 8.75
N TYR A 88 -1.49 -11.29 9.08
CA TYR A 88 -2.28 -10.52 8.14
C TYR A 88 -1.96 -9.03 8.27
N THR A 89 -2.29 -8.25 7.25
CA THR A 89 -2.09 -6.80 7.24
C THR A 89 -3.43 -6.09 7.22
N TRP A 90 -3.55 -5.04 8.04
CA TRP A 90 -4.62 -4.06 7.95
C TRP A 90 -4.06 -2.79 7.31
N ASN A 91 -4.59 -2.43 6.14
CA ASN A 91 -4.28 -1.15 5.49
C ASN A 91 -5.29 -0.11 5.98
N ASP A 92 -4.79 0.99 6.54
CA ASP A 92 -5.59 2.13 7.01
C ASP A 92 -5.10 3.44 6.36
N MET A 93 -5.88 4.50 6.53
CA MET A 93 -5.55 5.87 6.09
C MET A 93 -5.26 5.98 4.58
N ASN A 94 -5.86 5.10 3.77
CA ASN A 94 -5.53 4.87 2.36
C ASN A 94 -6.43 5.63 1.38
N GLU A 95 -7.22 6.60 1.86
CA GLU A 95 -8.03 7.49 1.04
C GLU A 95 -7.24 8.30 0.00
N PRO A 96 -6.04 8.87 0.25
CA PRO A 96 -5.14 8.87 1.42
C PRO A 96 -5.39 10.01 2.43
N SER A 97 -5.23 9.70 3.72
CA SER A 97 -5.37 10.71 4.78
C SER A 97 -4.13 11.59 4.92
N VAL A 98 -4.31 12.91 4.83
CA VAL A 98 -3.28 13.93 4.99
C VAL A 98 -3.78 14.98 5.98
N PHE A 99 -3.18 15.05 7.17
CA PHE A 99 -3.67 15.89 8.28
C PHE A 99 -3.54 17.39 8.02
N ASN A 100 -2.57 17.79 7.21
CA ASN A 100 -2.40 19.18 6.76
C ASN A 100 -2.86 19.37 5.30
N GLY A 101 -3.62 18.41 4.77
CA GLY A 101 -4.26 18.54 3.47
C GLY A 101 -5.48 19.46 3.54
N PRO A 102 -6.07 19.82 2.40
CA PRO A 102 -7.29 20.61 2.39
C PRO A 102 -8.44 19.83 3.03
N GLU A 103 -8.97 20.31 4.16
CA GLU A 103 -10.02 19.61 4.94
C GLU A 103 -11.32 19.35 4.17
N VAL A 104 -11.54 20.08 3.06
CA VAL A 104 -12.75 19.97 2.22
C VAL A 104 -12.62 18.92 1.13
N PHE A 105 -11.44 18.34 0.92
CA PHE A 105 -11.25 17.39 -0.19
C PHE A 105 -11.87 16.04 0.12
N ASP A 106 -12.68 15.56 -0.81
CA ASP A 106 -13.05 14.16 -0.85
C ASP A 106 -11.86 13.27 -1.28
N THR A 107 -12.03 11.96 -1.20
CA THR A 107 -11.02 10.96 -1.59
C THR A 107 -10.48 11.18 -3.01
N MET A 108 -11.35 11.47 -3.99
CA MET A 108 -10.95 11.65 -5.39
C MET A 108 -10.21 12.98 -5.59
N GLU A 109 -10.61 14.02 -4.89
CA GLU A 109 -9.91 15.29 -4.86
C GLU A 109 -8.52 15.16 -4.24
N MET A 110 -8.39 14.40 -3.14
CA MET A 110 -7.08 14.08 -2.55
C MET A 110 -6.18 13.30 -3.50
N ILE A 111 -6.69 12.26 -4.17
CA ILE A 111 -5.94 11.48 -5.17
C ILE A 111 -5.41 12.39 -6.30
N LYS A 112 -6.24 13.29 -6.82
CA LYS A 112 -5.86 14.28 -7.84
C LYS A 112 -4.83 15.27 -7.31
N TYR A 113 -5.02 15.74 -6.08
CA TYR A 113 -4.17 16.74 -5.43
C TYR A 113 -2.74 16.26 -5.26
N ILE A 114 -2.55 15.03 -4.78
CA ILE A 114 -1.22 14.45 -4.59
C ILE A 114 -0.68 13.72 -5.84
N LYS A 115 -1.42 13.82 -6.96
CA LYS A 115 -1.11 13.21 -8.26
C LYS A 115 -0.69 11.73 -8.17
N LEU A 116 -1.45 10.91 -7.45
CA LEU A 116 -1.30 9.47 -7.59
C LEU A 116 -1.57 9.08 -9.06
N SER A 117 -0.83 8.10 -9.58
CA SER A 117 -0.98 7.67 -10.96
C SER A 117 -2.42 7.24 -11.22
N SER A 118 -3.06 7.74 -12.28
CA SER A 118 -4.49 7.48 -12.52
C SER A 118 -4.74 5.96 -12.66
N PRO A 119 -5.58 5.34 -11.83
CA PRO A 119 -6.01 3.99 -12.05
C PRO A 119 -7.23 4.02 -12.98
N SER A 120 -7.27 3.12 -13.96
CA SER A 120 -8.53 2.72 -14.60
C SER A 120 -9.35 1.78 -13.69
N CYS A 121 -8.85 1.41 -12.50
CA CYS A 121 -9.50 0.50 -11.56
C CYS A 121 -8.91 0.65 -10.14
N ILE A 122 -9.74 1.04 -9.17
CA ILE A 122 -9.44 0.96 -7.73
C ILE A 122 -10.05 -0.35 -7.23
N GLY A 123 -9.23 -1.31 -6.81
CA GLY A 123 -9.67 -2.54 -6.15
C GLY A 123 -9.25 -2.53 -4.68
N PHE A 124 -10.23 -2.70 -3.78
CA PHE A 124 -10.04 -2.87 -2.34
C PHE A 124 -9.88 -4.36 -2.02
N GLY A 125 -8.94 -4.74 -1.14
CA GLY A 125 -8.77 -6.15 -0.74
C GLY A 125 -8.06 -6.33 0.59
N ILE A 126 -8.48 -7.36 1.34
CA ILE A 126 -7.77 -7.92 2.49
C ILE A 126 -6.84 -8.99 1.91
N GLU A 127 -5.53 -8.81 2.00
CA GLU A 127 -4.57 -9.74 1.38
C GLU A 127 -4.04 -10.76 2.40
N GLU A 128 -4.15 -12.05 2.09
CA GLU A 128 -3.47 -13.12 2.82
C GLU A 128 -2.02 -13.20 2.33
N ILE A 129 -1.06 -12.97 3.24
CA ILE A 129 0.36 -13.10 2.93
C ILE A 129 0.73 -14.59 3.04
N ALA A 130 0.56 -15.34 1.95
CA ALA A 130 1.12 -16.68 1.81
C ALA A 130 2.52 -16.57 1.17
N ASP A 131 3.47 -17.30 1.76
CA ASP A 131 4.87 -17.47 1.40
C ASP A 131 5.33 -16.91 0.03
N GLY A 132 5.68 -15.62 0.00
CA GLY A 132 6.60 -15.04 -0.99
C GLY A 132 6.08 -14.83 -2.41
N GLU A 133 4.83 -15.18 -2.71
CA GLU A 133 4.17 -14.86 -3.98
C GLU A 133 2.90 -14.09 -3.67
N SER A 134 2.91 -12.78 -3.90
CA SER A 134 1.68 -12.00 -3.97
C SER A 134 0.92 -12.46 -5.23
N GLU A 135 -0.04 -13.37 -5.08
CA GLU A 135 -1.06 -13.57 -6.10
C GLU A 135 -1.93 -12.31 -6.10
N VAL A 136 -1.65 -11.40 -7.05
CA VAL A 136 -2.57 -10.32 -7.38
C VAL A 136 -3.68 -10.97 -8.20
N GLU A 137 -4.74 -11.41 -7.55
CA GLU A 137 -5.98 -11.75 -8.24
C GLU A 137 -6.60 -10.44 -8.77
N ASP A 138 -6.37 -10.18 -10.06
CA ASP A 138 -7.07 -9.12 -10.79
C ASP A 138 -8.48 -9.62 -11.11
N GLU A 139 -9.46 -9.26 -10.28
CA GLU A 139 -10.89 -9.63 -10.48
C GLU A 139 -11.42 -9.26 -11.88
N ASN A 140 -10.76 -8.36 -12.61
CA ASN A 140 -11.13 -7.97 -13.97
C ASN A 140 -10.76 -8.97 -15.07
N GLN A 141 -9.84 -9.92 -14.84
CA GLN A 141 -9.63 -11.00 -15.82
C GLN A 141 -10.85 -11.94 -15.92
N GLY A 142 -11.65 -12.03 -14.85
CA GLY A 142 -12.90 -12.78 -14.84
C GLY A 142 -14.04 -12.14 -15.64
N MET A 143 -14.01 -10.83 -15.87
CA MET A 143 -15.04 -10.13 -16.68
C MET A 143 -14.76 -10.21 -18.18
N ARG A 144 -13.49 -10.13 -18.61
CA ARG A 144 -13.15 -10.13 -20.04
C ARG A 144 -13.40 -11.46 -20.76
N MET A 145 -13.50 -12.57 -20.01
CA MET A 145 -13.80 -13.88 -20.57
C MET A 145 -15.30 -14.17 -20.77
N LYS A 146 -16.21 -13.38 -20.18
CA LYS A 146 -17.66 -13.65 -20.24
C LYS A 146 -18.38 -12.97 -21.42
N GLU A 147 -17.73 -12.06 -22.14
CA GLU A 147 -18.35 -11.37 -23.29
C GLU A 147 -18.13 -12.08 -24.64
N ASN A 148 -17.22 -13.07 -24.74
CA ASN A 148 -16.89 -13.73 -26.00
C ASN A 148 -17.54 -15.12 -26.22
N THR A 149 -18.57 -15.51 -25.45
CA THR A 149 -19.24 -16.83 -25.62
C THR A 149 -20.74 -16.74 -25.96
N LYS A 150 -21.19 -15.60 -26.50
CA LYS A 150 -22.54 -15.50 -27.12
C LYS A 150 -22.46 -14.90 -28.53
N MET A 151 -21.84 -15.62 -29.45
CA MET A 151 -22.14 -15.48 -30.88
C MET A 151 -21.69 -16.74 -31.63
N THR A 152 -22.53 -17.77 -31.56
CA THR A 152 -22.69 -18.84 -32.57
C THR A 152 -24.10 -19.39 -32.42
#